data_AF-A0A1W6AH89-F1
#
_entry.id   AF-A0A1W6AH89-F1
#
_cell.length_a   1.000
_cell.length_b   1.000
_cell.length_c   1.000
_cell.angle_alpha   90.00
_cell.angle_beta   90.00
_cell.angle_gamma   90.00
#
_symmetry.space_group_name_H-M   'P 1'
#
loop_
_entity.id
_entity.type
_entity.pdbx_description
1 polymer ?
#
loop_
_entity_poly.entity_id
_entity_poly.type
_entity_poly.pdbx_seq_one_letter_code
_entity_poly.pdbx_strand_id
1 'polypeptide(L)'
;MSPKLTLEDIQILAESREGKCLSDHYINSQTHMTFQCKNGHIWKATPAMVRFGRWCRKCSGHEKKTLQDMQKVAKKHGGECLSSSYKNNKTKLLWKCKHGHNFEADASLIFTRDKKGRFCPKCSTRKRGIERRHTIEEMQQLAYNRGGKCLSTSYTDSHTKLTWQCTDGHIWKAKPNQILSGRHWCPHRTPNLTEERVRFTLEALTGLSFRSNREIIAPYELDRYNEYLNAGFEYNGIQHCKIDGFFIKNENELMQRIQHNTQKEQLCKQKGIKLLIIPTHDISDKTNDEQLIQYITNMLLTKNIPIKQNIHSIDSRKLYTTYMSSLYKLNEIAKMYGGQCTASEYKGSKAKIEFVCAKGHHFMKRPYEVKQGQWCKSCYLESRNDDSHMNTKQIKSLHDLHKIAETYNGKCISSKYKNSKTKVEFVCAKGHHFMKRPYEVMEGQWCRQCYLELIRTTPQSYAKQQKELDMLDKIAQTHNGRCISKEYKNRNTKVEFVCSAEHHFMKRPYEVMRGQWCKECYLNKRKRH
;
A
#
# COMPACT_ATOMS: atom_id res chain seq x y z
N MET A 1 -44.63 -13.34 -56.37
CA MET A 1 -45.25 -14.56 -55.81
C MET A 1 -44.18 -15.63 -55.68
N SER A 2 -43.99 -16.23 -54.51
CA SER A 2 -43.05 -17.37 -54.38
C SER A 2 -43.59 -18.58 -55.16
N PRO A 3 -42.73 -19.33 -55.88
CA PRO A 3 -43.17 -20.50 -56.65
C PRO A 3 -43.87 -21.53 -55.74
N LYS A 4 -44.93 -22.16 -56.25
CA LYS A 4 -45.65 -23.24 -55.55
C LYS A 4 -44.71 -24.43 -55.42
N LEU A 5 -44.43 -24.85 -54.18
CA LEU A 5 -43.65 -26.06 -53.89
C LEU A 5 -44.35 -27.30 -54.46
N THR A 6 -43.57 -28.24 -54.98
CA THR A 6 -43.98 -29.58 -55.42
C THR A 6 -43.58 -30.64 -54.39
N LEU A 7 -44.05 -31.89 -54.54
CA LEU A 7 -43.60 -33.01 -53.71
C LEU A 7 -42.09 -33.26 -53.86
N GLU A 8 -41.60 -33.20 -55.09
CA GLU A 8 -40.19 -33.35 -55.46
C GLU A 8 -39.31 -32.34 -54.71
N ASP A 9 -39.73 -31.07 -54.66
CA ASP A 9 -39.00 -30.02 -53.92
C ASP A 9 -38.87 -30.36 -52.43
N ILE A 10 -39.89 -31.00 -51.83
CA ILE A 10 -39.87 -31.40 -50.42
C ILE A 10 -39.02 -32.66 -50.18
N GLN A 11 -38.97 -33.57 -51.15
CA GLN A 11 -38.10 -34.75 -51.11
C GLN A 11 -36.62 -34.34 -51.23
N ILE A 12 -36.26 -33.52 -52.20
CA ILE A 12 -34.92 -32.93 -52.35
C ILE A 12 -34.51 -32.17 -51.07
N LEU A 13 -35.44 -31.42 -50.48
CA LEU A 13 -35.21 -30.69 -49.22
C LEU A 13 -34.98 -31.61 -48.02
N ALA A 14 -35.57 -32.81 -48.02
CA ALA A 14 -35.32 -33.82 -47.00
C ALA A 14 -33.97 -34.53 -47.20
N GLU A 15 -33.64 -34.86 -48.45
CA GLU A 15 -32.38 -35.50 -48.84
C GLU A 15 -31.17 -34.61 -48.59
N SER A 16 -31.27 -33.31 -48.88
CA SER A 16 -30.23 -32.32 -48.55
C SER A 16 -29.94 -32.21 -47.04
N ARG A 17 -30.81 -32.75 -46.17
CA ARG A 17 -30.60 -32.86 -44.72
C ARG A 17 -30.35 -34.30 -44.27
N GLU A 18 -29.90 -35.14 -45.19
CA GLU A 18 -29.60 -36.57 -45.00
C GLU A 18 -30.80 -37.32 -44.41
N GLY A 19 -32.03 -36.94 -44.80
CA GLY A 19 -33.26 -37.58 -44.38
C GLY A 19 -34.17 -37.88 -45.57
N LYS A 20 -35.40 -38.32 -45.27
CA LYS A 20 -36.38 -38.76 -46.26
C LYS A 20 -37.74 -38.15 -45.96
N CYS A 21 -38.46 -37.74 -47.01
CA CYS A 21 -39.89 -37.53 -46.92
C CYS A 21 -40.57 -38.89 -47.14
N LEU A 22 -41.36 -39.35 -46.18
CA LEU A 22 -42.09 -40.62 -46.22
C LEU A 22 -43.54 -40.46 -46.73
N SER A 23 -43.97 -39.23 -47.00
CA SER A 23 -45.28 -38.95 -47.59
C SER A 23 -45.23 -39.06 -49.10
N ASP A 24 -46.30 -39.61 -49.69
CA ASP A 24 -46.50 -39.92 -51.11
C ASP A 24 -47.19 -38.80 -51.91
N HIS A 25 -47.78 -37.81 -51.24
CA HIS A 25 -48.44 -36.66 -51.88
C HIS A 25 -48.20 -35.34 -51.13
N TYR A 26 -48.12 -34.24 -51.89
CA TYR A 26 -48.04 -32.87 -51.36
C TYR A 26 -49.35 -32.13 -51.65
N ILE A 27 -50.03 -31.66 -50.61
CA ILE A 27 -51.30 -30.93 -50.73
C ILE A 27 -51.05 -29.42 -50.73
N ASN A 28 -50.41 -28.91 -49.67
CA ASN A 28 -50.03 -27.51 -49.54
C ASN A 28 -48.96 -27.34 -48.44
N SER A 29 -48.46 -26.13 -48.27
CA SER A 29 -47.36 -25.84 -47.32
C SER A 29 -47.72 -25.96 -45.84
N GLN A 30 -49.01 -26.08 -45.51
CA GLN A 30 -49.55 -26.15 -44.14
C GLN A 30 -50.03 -27.56 -43.75
N THR A 31 -50.26 -28.45 -44.71
CA THR A 31 -50.62 -29.85 -44.42
C THR A 31 -49.39 -30.62 -43.91
N HIS A 32 -49.57 -31.43 -42.87
CA HIS A 32 -48.48 -32.20 -42.29
C HIS A 32 -48.03 -33.34 -43.21
N MET A 33 -46.73 -33.46 -43.41
CA MET A 33 -46.07 -34.59 -44.08
C MET A 33 -45.19 -35.34 -43.08
N THR A 34 -44.89 -36.60 -43.38
CA THR A 34 -44.07 -37.47 -42.53
C THR A 34 -42.62 -37.44 -43.02
N PHE A 35 -41.67 -37.22 -42.13
CA PHE A 35 -40.24 -37.15 -42.42
C PHE A 35 -39.46 -38.11 -41.54
N GLN A 36 -38.32 -38.56 -42.06
CA GLN A 36 -37.31 -39.34 -41.34
C GLN A 36 -35.96 -38.63 -41.45
N CYS A 37 -35.17 -38.57 -40.37
CA CYS A 37 -33.81 -38.03 -40.41
C CYS A 37 -32.76 -39.14 -40.54
N LYS A 38 -31.49 -38.78 -40.78
CA LYS A 38 -30.34 -39.69 -40.84
C LYS A 38 -30.28 -40.70 -39.68
N ASN A 39 -30.63 -40.26 -38.47
CA ASN A 39 -30.62 -41.09 -37.26
C ASN A 39 -31.88 -41.97 -37.11
N GLY A 40 -32.70 -42.10 -38.15
CA GLY A 40 -33.89 -42.95 -38.18
C GLY A 40 -35.13 -42.39 -37.48
N HIS A 41 -35.06 -41.22 -36.83
CA HIS A 41 -36.24 -40.64 -36.16
C HIS A 41 -37.30 -40.21 -37.16
N ILE A 42 -38.55 -40.62 -36.93
CA ILE A 42 -39.72 -40.28 -37.75
C ILE A 42 -40.59 -39.23 -37.03
N TRP A 43 -41.04 -38.20 -37.73
CA TRP A 43 -41.96 -37.18 -37.20
C TRP A 43 -42.86 -36.58 -38.29
N LYS A 44 -43.97 -35.97 -37.86
CA LYS A 44 -44.86 -35.18 -38.74
C LYS A 44 -44.52 -33.69 -38.63
N ALA A 45 -44.39 -33.00 -39.76
CA ALA A 45 -44.16 -31.55 -39.83
C ALA A 45 -44.78 -30.96 -41.09
N THR A 46 -45.07 -29.66 -41.11
CA THR A 46 -45.53 -29.00 -42.33
C THR A 46 -44.35 -28.67 -43.25
N PRO A 47 -44.51 -28.75 -44.57
CA PRO A 47 -43.48 -28.37 -45.54
C PRO A 47 -42.95 -26.95 -45.32
N ALA A 48 -43.81 -26.00 -44.94
CA ALA A 48 -43.38 -24.65 -44.58
C ALA A 48 -42.36 -24.65 -43.42
N MET A 49 -42.61 -25.39 -42.34
CA MET A 49 -41.70 -25.45 -41.19
C MET A 49 -40.35 -26.07 -41.55
N VAL A 50 -40.37 -27.13 -42.35
CA VAL A 50 -39.17 -27.80 -42.85
C VAL A 50 -38.35 -26.87 -43.74
N ARG A 51 -39.01 -26.13 -44.64
CA ARG A 51 -38.38 -25.12 -45.50
C ARG A 51 -37.76 -23.98 -44.70
N PHE A 52 -38.41 -23.53 -43.63
CA PHE A 52 -37.88 -22.53 -42.70
C PHE A 52 -36.84 -23.11 -41.71
N GLY A 53 -36.29 -24.30 -41.98
CA GLY A 53 -35.15 -24.86 -41.25
C GLY A 53 -35.52 -25.66 -39.99
N ARG A 54 -36.80 -25.86 -39.67
CA ARG A 54 -37.21 -26.73 -38.55
C ARG A 54 -37.18 -28.19 -38.98
N TRP A 55 -36.21 -28.93 -38.47
CA TRP A 55 -35.99 -30.34 -38.77
C TRP A 55 -36.26 -31.25 -37.54
N CYS A 56 -35.57 -32.38 -37.47
CA CYS A 56 -35.71 -33.36 -36.40
C CYS A 56 -35.47 -32.76 -35.00
N ARG A 57 -36.50 -32.77 -34.14
CA ARG A 57 -36.44 -32.26 -32.77
C ARG A 57 -35.58 -33.10 -31.83
N LYS A 58 -35.46 -34.41 -32.09
CA LYS A 58 -34.60 -35.32 -31.33
C LYS A 58 -33.13 -35.02 -31.59
N CYS A 59 -32.75 -34.92 -32.87
CA CYS A 59 -31.37 -34.59 -33.27
C CYS A 59 -30.97 -33.17 -32.86
N SER A 60 -31.89 -32.20 -32.94
CA SER A 60 -31.63 -30.82 -32.51
C SER A 60 -31.71 -30.63 -30.99
N GLY A 61 -32.03 -31.67 -30.21
CA GLY A 61 -32.10 -31.58 -28.75
C GLY A 61 -33.29 -30.76 -28.20
N HIS A 62 -34.27 -30.43 -29.04
CA HIS A 62 -35.48 -29.67 -28.69
C HIS A 62 -36.69 -30.56 -28.37
N GLU A 63 -36.47 -31.84 -28.08
CA GLU A 63 -37.52 -32.73 -27.59
C GLU A 63 -38.01 -32.30 -26.20
N LYS A 64 -39.33 -32.37 -25.98
CA LYS A 64 -39.92 -32.08 -24.67
C LYS A 64 -39.39 -33.12 -23.67
N LYS A 65 -38.72 -32.64 -22.63
CA LYS A 65 -38.27 -33.49 -21.54
C LYS A 65 -39.45 -34.11 -20.80
N THR A 66 -39.21 -35.26 -20.19
CA THR A 66 -40.18 -36.05 -19.43
C THR A 66 -39.80 -36.09 -17.95
N LEU A 67 -40.70 -36.55 -17.08
CA LEU A 67 -40.37 -36.81 -15.68
C LEU A 67 -39.25 -37.87 -15.55
N GLN A 68 -39.21 -38.86 -16.44
CA GLN A 68 -38.13 -39.85 -16.47
C GLN A 68 -36.76 -39.19 -16.75
N ASP A 69 -36.70 -38.15 -17.59
CA ASP A 69 -35.46 -37.39 -17.80
C ASP A 69 -34.99 -36.68 -16.52
N MET A 70 -35.94 -36.21 -15.70
CA MET A 70 -35.65 -35.61 -14.39
C MET A 70 -35.09 -36.66 -13.43
N GLN A 71 -35.69 -37.84 -13.38
CA GLN A 71 -35.22 -38.94 -12.54
C GLN A 71 -33.84 -39.44 -12.99
N LYS A 72 -33.59 -39.52 -14.30
CA LYS A 72 -32.28 -39.89 -14.86
C LYS A 72 -31.19 -38.88 -14.47
N VAL A 73 -31.45 -37.57 -14.59
CA VAL A 73 -30.44 -36.56 -14.21
C VAL A 73 -30.18 -36.56 -12.70
N ALA A 74 -31.21 -36.80 -11.87
CA ALA A 74 -31.01 -36.95 -10.44
C ALA A 74 -30.13 -38.17 -10.12
N LYS A 75 -30.46 -39.35 -10.69
CA LYS A 75 -29.70 -40.59 -10.50
C LYS A 75 -28.25 -40.49 -10.97
N LYS A 76 -28.00 -39.79 -12.10
CA LYS A 76 -26.64 -39.49 -12.60
C LYS A 76 -25.75 -38.84 -11.53
N HIS A 77 -26.32 -38.04 -10.64
CA HIS A 77 -25.62 -37.38 -9.53
C HIS A 77 -25.75 -38.10 -8.18
N GLY A 78 -26.21 -39.36 -8.18
CA GLY A 78 -26.52 -40.14 -6.98
C GLY A 78 -27.64 -39.54 -6.14
N GLY A 79 -28.54 -38.77 -6.77
CA GLY A 79 -29.68 -38.10 -6.15
C GLY A 79 -31.02 -38.61 -6.64
N GLU A 80 -32.09 -37.98 -6.15
CA GLU A 80 -33.48 -38.34 -6.43
C GLU A 80 -34.29 -37.09 -6.85
N CYS A 81 -35.19 -37.26 -7.81
CA CYS A 81 -36.25 -36.30 -8.08
C CYS A 81 -37.45 -36.71 -7.22
N LEU A 82 -37.83 -35.88 -6.25
CA LEU A 82 -38.90 -36.16 -5.29
C LEU A 82 -40.29 -35.75 -5.80
N SER A 83 -40.34 -34.96 -6.88
CA SER A 83 -41.61 -34.57 -7.49
C SER A 83 -42.23 -35.70 -8.32
N SER A 84 -43.54 -35.88 -8.18
CA SER A 84 -44.33 -36.91 -8.89
C SER A 84 -44.89 -36.46 -10.24
N SER A 85 -44.81 -35.17 -10.57
CA SER A 85 -45.31 -34.63 -11.84
C SER A 85 -44.39 -33.55 -12.43
N TYR A 86 -44.38 -33.43 -13.76
CA TYR A 86 -43.59 -32.45 -14.51
C TYR A 86 -44.42 -31.89 -15.66
N LYS A 87 -44.69 -30.57 -15.65
CA LYS A 87 -45.54 -29.91 -16.65
C LYS A 87 -44.72 -29.30 -17.80
N ASN A 88 -43.65 -28.59 -17.48
CA ASN A 88 -42.78 -27.90 -18.45
C ASN A 88 -41.42 -27.53 -17.83
N ASN A 89 -40.51 -26.99 -18.64
CA ASN A 89 -39.14 -26.67 -18.22
C ASN A 89 -39.03 -25.59 -17.13
N LYS A 90 -40.08 -24.81 -16.90
CA LYS A 90 -40.20 -23.82 -15.81
C LYS A 90 -40.85 -24.39 -14.55
N THR A 91 -41.31 -25.64 -14.59
CA THR A 91 -41.89 -26.32 -13.42
C THR A 91 -40.78 -26.52 -12.41
N LYS A 92 -40.96 -25.94 -11.23
CA LYS A 92 -40.10 -26.19 -10.09
C LYS A 92 -40.34 -27.61 -9.58
N LEU A 93 -39.27 -28.37 -9.47
CA LEU A 93 -39.28 -29.72 -8.93
C LEU A 93 -38.46 -29.75 -7.65
N LEU A 94 -38.77 -30.69 -6.78
CA LEU A 94 -38.04 -30.96 -5.56
C LEU A 94 -36.99 -32.06 -5.83
N TRP A 95 -35.76 -31.78 -5.45
CA TRP A 95 -34.59 -32.62 -5.71
C TRP A 95 -33.86 -32.94 -4.42
N LYS A 96 -33.29 -34.14 -4.34
CA LYS A 96 -32.39 -34.59 -3.28
C LYS A 96 -31.07 -35.01 -3.91
N CYS A 97 -29.94 -34.57 -3.38
CA CYS A 97 -28.62 -35.02 -3.86
C CYS A 97 -28.08 -36.20 -3.04
N LYS A 98 -26.96 -36.81 -3.50
CA LYS A 98 -26.26 -37.89 -2.79
C LYS A 98 -25.84 -37.57 -1.34
N HIS A 99 -25.70 -36.29 -1.01
CA HIS A 99 -25.37 -35.82 0.34
C HIS A 99 -26.63 -35.48 1.16
N GLY A 100 -27.82 -35.88 0.72
CA GLY A 100 -29.08 -35.68 1.44
C GLY A 100 -29.65 -34.27 1.38
N HIS A 101 -29.01 -33.31 0.70
CA HIS A 101 -29.56 -31.97 0.57
C HIS A 101 -30.80 -31.94 -0.34
N ASN A 102 -31.89 -31.43 0.22
CA ASN A 102 -33.11 -31.11 -0.51
C ASN A 102 -33.08 -29.67 -1.05
N PHE A 103 -33.52 -29.48 -2.29
CA PHE A 103 -33.61 -28.15 -2.92
C PHE A 103 -34.67 -28.13 -4.02
N GLU A 104 -35.29 -26.97 -4.21
CA GLU A 104 -36.24 -26.71 -5.28
C GLU A 104 -35.54 -26.01 -6.45
N ALA A 105 -35.79 -26.47 -7.68
CA ALA A 105 -35.28 -25.84 -8.88
C ALA A 105 -36.12 -26.21 -10.09
N ASP A 106 -36.23 -25.29 -11.05
CA ASP A 106 -36.81 -25.60 -12.34
C ASP A 106 -35.93 -26.57 -13.14
N ALA A 107 -36.55 -27.39 -13.98
CA ALA A 107 -35.84 -28.39 -14.76
C ALA A 107 -34.77 -27.76 -15.67
N SER A 108 -35.04 -26.59 -16.26
CA SER A 108 -34.08 -25.92 -17.16
C SER A 108 -32.78 -25.54 -16.43
N LEU A 109 -32.89 -25.05 -15.20
CA LEU A 109 -31.76 -24.71 -14.34
C LEU A 109 -30.95 -25.95 -13.95
N ILE A 110 -31.58 -27.09 -13.75
CA ILE A 110 -30.88 -28.34 -13.42
C ILE A 110 -30.02 -28.82 -14.57
N PHE A 111 -30.54 -28.83 -15.80
CA PHE A 111 -29.73 -29.24 -16.96
C PHE A 111 -28.58 -28.27 -17.24
N THR A 112 -28.79 -26.96 -17.05
CA THR A 112 -27.70 -25.97 -17.20
C THR A 112 -26.65 -26.11 -16.10
N ARG A 113 -27.06 -26.46 -14.87
CA ARG A 113 -26.17 -26.74 -13.74
C ARG A 113 -25.39 -28.05 -13.92
N ASP A 114 -26.05 -29.12 -14.38
CA ASP A 114 -25.44 -30.43 -14.68
C ASP A 114 -24.28 -30.29 -15.67
N LYS A 115 -24.47 -29.55 -16.77
CA LYS A 115 -23.40 -29.27 -17.75
C LYS A 115 -22.15 -28.62 -17.15
N LYS A 116 -22.29 -27.92 -16.02
CA LYS A 116 -21.19 -27.25 -15.30
C LYS A 116 -20.75 -28.02 -14.05
N GLY A 117 -21.27 -29.23 -13.82
CA GLY A 117 -20.99 -30.04 -12.62
C GLY A 117 -21.58 -29.47 -11.33
N ARG A 118 -22.66 -28.66 -11.41
CA ARG A 118 -23.23 -27.88 -10.29
C ARG A 118 -24.64 -28.31 -9.87
N PHE A 119 -24.95 -29.61 -9.96
CA PHE A 119 -26.28 -30.17 -9.73
C PHE A 119 -26.92 -29.68 -8.41
N CYS A 120 -26.23 -29.87 -7.28
CA CYS A 120 -26.70 -29.41 -5.98
C CYS A 120 -26.10 -28.04 -5.63
N PRO A 121 -26.91 -27.01 -5.34
CA PRO A 121 -26.41 -25.66 -4.99
C PRO A 121 -25.61 -25.65 -3.70
N LYS A 122 -26.00 -26.44 -2.69
CA LYS A 122 -25.28 -26.56 -1.41
C LYS A 122 -23.90 -27.21 -1.61
N CYS A 123 -23.84 -28.33 -2.33
CA CYS A 123 -22.57 -29.01 -2.62
C CYS A 123 -21.64 -28.15 -3.49
N SER A 124 -22.19 -27.48 -4.50
CA SER A 124 -21.42 -26.58 -5.38
C SER A 124 -20.86 -25.39 -4.63
N THR A 125 -21.65 -24.80 -3.72
CA THR A 125 -21.20 -23.72 -2.85
C THR A 125 -20.10 -24.18 -1.91
N ARG A 126 -20.25 -25.37 -1.30
CA ARG A 126 -19.21 -25.96 -0.44
C ARG A 126 -17.92 -26.23 -1.20
N LYS A 127 -18.00 -26.86 -2.38
CA LYS A 127 -16.82 -27.15 -3.22
C LYS A 127 -16.08 -25.87 -3.60
N ARG A 128 -16.81 -24.86 -4.11
CA ARG A 128 -16.24 -23.55 -4.43
C ARG A 128 -15.65 -22.84 -3.20
N GLY A 129 -16.26 -23.02 -2.03
CA GLY A 129 -15.74 -22.49 -0.77
C GLY A 129 -14.43 -23.14 -0.33
N ILE A 130 -14.26 -24.45 -0.57
CA ILE A 130 -13.02 -25.19 -0.32
C ILE A 130 -11.94 -24.75 -1.32
N GLU A 131 -12.26 -24.70 -2.61
CA GLU A 131 -11.32 -24.31 -3.67
C GLU A 131 -10.81 -22.87 -3.54
N ARG A 132 -11.61 -21.97 -2.97
CA ARG A 132 -11.24 -20.56 -2.72
C ARG A 132 -10.65 -20.33 -1.33
N ARG A 133 -10.56 -21.37 -0.51
CA ARG A 133 -10.06 -21.23 0.86
C ARG A 133 -8.55 -21.05 0.80
N HIS A 134 -8.06 -20.05 1.52
CA HIS A 134 -6.63 -19.84 1.64
C HIS A 134 -5.93 -21.02 2.33
N THR A 135 -4.65 -21.21 2.03
CA THR A 135 -3.82 -22.22 2.70
C THR A 135 -2.99 -21.60 3.83
N ILE A 136 -2.39 -22.45 4.67
CA ILE A 136 -1.49 -21.96 5.71
C ILE A 136 -0.21 -21.34 5.11
N GLU A 137 0.27 -21.91 4.01
CA GLU A 137 1.43 -21.42 3.24
C GLU A 137 1.15 -20.02 2.69
N GLU A 138 -0.04 -19.76 2.17
CA GLU A 138 -0.44 -18.42 1.72
C GLU A 138 -0.45 -17.42 2.89
N MET A 139 -0.91 -17.82 4.08
CA MET A 139 -0.87 -16.96 5.27
C MET A 139 0.56 -16.71 5.77
N GLN A 140 1.44 -17.71 5.67
CA GLN A 140 2.86 -17.57 5.98
C GLN A 140 3.56 -16.64 4.99
N GLN A 141 3.28 -16.79 3.70
CA GLN A 141 3.79 -15.90 2.66
C GLN A 141 3.29 -14.46 2.85
N LEU A 142 2.02 -14.29 3.23
CA LEU A 142 1.47 -12.98 3.57
C LEU A 142 2.21 -12.33 4.74
N ALA A 143 2.51 -13.10 5.78
CA ALA A 143 3.27 -12.59 6.92
C ALA A 143 4.70 -12.21 6.52
N TYR A 144 5.35 -13.05 5.72
CA TYR A 144 6.69 -12.80 5.18
C TYR A 144 6.74 -11.53 4.32
N ASN A 145 5.77 -11.34 3.42
CA ASN A 145 5.64 -10.13 2.61
C ASN A 145 5.43 -8.87 3.46
N ARG A 146 4.92 -9.02 4.69
CA ARG A 146 4.80 -7.95 5.69
C ARG A 146 5.94 -7.90 6.70
N GLY A 147 7.07 -8.52 6.36
CA GLY A 147 8.30 -8.59 7.15
C GLY A 147 8.17 -9.40 8.44
N GLY A 148 7.04 -10.05 8.69
CA GLY A 148 6.78 -10.81 9.90
C GLY A 148 6.69 -12.31 9.65
N LYS A 149 6.05 -13.01 10.59
CA LYS A 149 5.87 -14.47 10.55
C LYS A 149 4.44 -14.85 10.95
N CYS A 150 3.87 -15.84 10.28
CA CYS A 150 2.72 -16.56 10.79
C CYS A 150 3.27 -17.75 11.58
N LEU A 151 3.07 -17.77 12.89
CA LEU A 151 3.57 -18.81 13.79
C LEU A 151 2.64 -20.03 13.86
N SER A 152 1.44 -19.92 13.28
CA SER A 152 0.52 -21.05 13.16
C SER A 152 0.99 -22.05 12.10
N THR A 153 0.74 -23.33 12.35
CA THR A 153 1.09 -24.45 11.46
C THR A 153 -0.10 -25.03 10.69
N SER A 154 -1.33 -24.59 11.00
CA SER A 154 -2.56 -25.07 10.35
C SER A 154 -3.54 -23.93 10.07
N TYR A 155 -4.28 -24.04 8.96
CA TYR A 155 -5.37 -23.13 8.58
C TYR A 155 -6.66 -23.90 8.37
N THR A 156 -7.69 -23.59 9.15
CA THR A 156 -9.02 -24.23 9.05
C THR A 156 -10.00 -23.39 8.24
N ASP A 157 -10.09 -22.10 8.57
CA ASP A 157 -10.97 -21.12 7.92
C ASP A 157 -10.53 -19.67 8.21
N SER A 158 -11.26 -18.72 7.63
CA SER A 158 -10.98 -17.29 7.73
C SER A 158 -11.37 -16.64 9.07
N HIS A 159 -12.00 -17.38 9.98
CA HIS A 159 -12.53 -16.89 11.25
C HIS A 159 -11.77 -17.42 12.47
N THR A 160 -11.07 -18.54 12.31
CA THR A 160 -10.19 -19.14 13.31
C THR A 160 -8.92 -18.29 13.41
N LYS A 161 -8.58 -17.86 14.63
CA LYS A 161 -7.43 -16.97 14.84
C LYS A 161 -6.12 -17.71 14.57
N LEU A 162 -5.22 -17.07 13.82
CA LEU A 162 -3.82 -17.48 13.69
C LEU A 162 -2.94 -16.62 14.60
N THR A 163 -1.75 -17.11 14.91
CA THR A 163 -0.74 -16.38 15.68
C THR A 163 0.26 -15.73 14.72
N TRP A 164 0.47 -14.44 14.87
CA TRP A 164 1.29 -13.60 13.99
C TRP A 164 2.39 -12.91 14.79
N GLN A 165 3.52 -12.64 14.13
CA GLN A 165 4.63 -11.87 14.67
C GLN A 165 5.05 -10.80 13.66
N CYS A 166 5.34 -9.58 14.11
CA CYS A 166 5.82 -8.50 13.24
C CYS A 166 7.32 -8.24 13.41
N THR A 167 7.88 -7.39 12.55
CA THR A 167 9.31 -7.00 12.56
C THR A 167 9.79 -6.36 13.87
N ASP A 168 8.89 -5.73 14.63
CA ASP A 168 9.21 -5.14 15.93
C ASP A 168 9.04 -6.15 17.09
N GLY A 169 8.88 -7.44 16.79
CA GLY A 169 8.83 -8.53 17.76
C GLY A 169 7.48 -8.81 18.40
N HIS A 170 6.48 -7.93 18.21
CA HIS A 170 5.14 -8.13 18.79
C HIS A 170 4.49 -9.42 18.27
N ILE A 171 3.88 -10.19 19.17
CA ILE A 171 3.13 -11.41 18.87
C ILE A 171 1.67 -11.19 19.21
N TRP A 172 0.74 -11.53 18.31
CA TRP A 172 -0.70 -11.40 18.55
C TRP A 172 -1.52 -12.48 17.83
N LYS A 173 -2.76 -12.68 18.29
CA LYS A 173 -3.74 -13.58 17.65
C LYS A 173 -4.77 -12.75 16.87
N ALA A 174 -4.94 -13.04 15.57
CA ALA A 174 -5.91 -12.34 14.71
C ALA A 174 -6.55 -13.28 13.69
N LYS A 175 -7.78 -12.94 13.28
CA LYS A 175 -8.48 -13.69 12.23
C LYS A 175 -7.83 -13.40 10.86
N PRO A 176 -7.63 -14.42 10.00
CA PRO A 176 -7.04 -14.23 8.68
C PRO A 176 -7.73 -13.15 7.84
N ASN A 177 -9.07 -13.10 7.84
CA ASN A 177 -9.80 -12.09 7.07
C ASN A 177 -9.48 -10.64 7.50
N GLN A 178 -9.17 -10.40 8.78
CA GLN A 178 -8.77 -9.08 9.27
C GLN A 178 -7.39 -8.69 8.73
N ILE A 179 -6.46 -9.65 8.68
CA ILE A 179 -5.10 -9.45 8.17
C ILE A 179 -5.12 -9.30 6.63
N LEU A 180 -5.92 -10.09 5.93
CA LEU A 180 -6.12 -10.00 4.48
C LEU A 180 -6.74 -8.66 4.05
N SER A 181 -7.60 -8.07 4.90
CA SER A 181 -8.22 -6.76 4.62
C SER A 181 -7.22 -5.61 4.45
N GLY A 182 -5.98 -5.79 4.92
CA GLY A 182 -4.87 -4.84 4.75
C GLY A 182 -5.02 -3.53 5.54
N ARG A 183 -6.04 -3.38 6.39
CA ARG A 183 -6.24 -2.15 7.21
C ARG A 183 -5.21 -2.02 8.33
N HIS A 184 -4.91 -3.14 8.99
CA HIS A 184 -3.97 -3.21 10.10
C HIS A 184 -3.05 -4.41 9.93
N TRP A 185 -1.79 -4.27 10.33
CA TRP A 185 -0.84 -5.37 10.41
C TRP A 185 -0.61 -5.79 11.86
N CYS A 186 -0.06 -4.90 12.69
CA CYS A 186 0.22 -5.14 14.10
C CYS A 186 -0.60 -4.19 14.97
N PRO A 187 -1.24 -4.65 16.06
CA PRO A 187 -2.04 -3.80 16.95
C PRO A 187 -1.23 -2.72 17.69
N HIS A 188 0.09 -2.92 17.82
CA HIS A 188 1.00 -1.94 18.42
C HIS A 188 1.51 -0.88 17.42
N ARG A 189 1.05 -0.91 16.16
CA ARG A 189 1.46 0.03 15.10
C ARG A 189 0.28 0.87 14.58
N THR A 190 0.62 1.90 13.82
CA THR A 190 -0.30 2.95 13.37
C THR A 190 -1.56 2.42 12.67
N PRO A 191 -2.73 3.06 12.89
CA PRO A 191 -4.04 2.52 12.50
C PRO A 191 -4.39 2.60 11.01
N ASN A 192 -3.47 2.97 10.09
CA ASN A 192 -3.79 3.01 8.66
C ASN A 192 -2.64 2.49 7.78
N LEU A 193 -2.56 1.16 7.63
CA LEU A 193 -1.50 0.54 6.84
C LEU A 193 -1.58 0.91 5.34
N THR A 194 -2.78 1.12 4.80
CA THR A 194 -2.93 1.34 3.36
C THR A 194 -2.40 2.70 2.92
N GLU A 195 -2.68 3.74 3.70
CA GLU A 195 -2.14 5.08 3.48
C GLU A 195 -0.61 5.08 3.58
N GLU A 196 -0.05 4.30 4.51
CA GLU A 196 1.40 4.12 4.64
C GLU A 196 2.02 3.35 3.47
N ARG A 197 1.33 2.35 2.91
CA ARG A 197 1.75 1.64 1.68
C ARG A 197 1.81 2.59 0.49
N VAL A 198 0.78 3.41 0.31
CA VAL A 198 0.72 4.44 -0.72
C VAL A 198 1.86 5.45 -0.54
N ARG A 199 2.00 5.99 0.67
CA ARG A 199 3.06 6.96 1.00
C ARG A 199 4.43 6.38 0.70
N PHE A 200 4.73 5.18 1.20
CA PHE A 200 6.01 4.53 0.95
C PHE A 200 6.28 4.34 -0.54
N THR A 201 5.28 3.92 -1.31
CA THR A 201 5.42 3.71 -2.75
C THR A 201 5.71 5.03 -3.48
N LEU A 202 4.98 6.10 -3.15
CA LEU A 202 5.23 7.45 -3.69
C LEU A 202 6.63 7.96 -3.32
N GLU A 203 7.02 7.81 -2.06
CA GLU A 203 8.34 8.24 -1.57
C GLU A 203 9.48 7.45 -2.22
N ALA A 204 9.29 6.14 -2.47
CA ALA A 204 10.25 5.29 -3.16
C ALA A 204 10.39 5.68 -4.64
N LEU A 205 9.27 5.84 -5.36
CA LEU A 205 9.28 6.19 -6.79
C LEU A 205 9.83 7.59 -7.06
N THR A 206 9.46 8.58 -6.24
CA THR A 206 9.82 9.99 -6.47
C THR A 206 11.11 10.41 -5.77
N GLY A 207 11.52 9.68 -4.72
CA GLY A 207 12.59 10.08 -3.81
C GLY A 207 12.23 11.29 -2.93
N LEU A 208 10.95 11.69 -2.88
CA LEU A 208 10.47 12.92 -2.23
C LEU A 208 9.38 12.60 -1.19
N SER A 209 9.36 13.32 -0.05
CA SER A 209 8.44 13.00 1.04
C SER A 209 7.06 13.56 0.85
N PHE A 210 6.06 12.80 1.27
CA PHE A 210 4.68 13.26 1.32
C PHE A 210 4.26 13.44 2.78
N ARG A 211 3.87 14.67 3.17
CA ARG A 211 3.56 15.06 4.55
C ARG A 211 2.15 15.62 4.65
N SER A 212 1.55 15.54 5.84
CA SER A 212 0.31 16.29 6.10
C SER A 212 0.62 17.79 6.17
N ASN A 213 -0.23 18.59 5.54
CA ASN A 213 -0.20 20.04 5.65
C ASN A 213 -1.63 20.58 5.52
N ARG A 214 -2.10 21.20 6.60
CA ARG A 214 -3.49 21.61 6.81
C ARG A 214 -3.85 22.94 6.16
N GLU A 215 -2.84 23.71 5.75
CA GLU A 215 -3.04 25.09 5.29
C GLU A 215 -3.22 25.19 3.77
N ILE A 216 -2.81 24.16 3.01
CA ILE A 216 -2.72 24.24 1.56
C ILE A 216 -4.09 24.38 0.90
N ILE A 217 -5.10 23.65 1.36
CA ILE A 217 -6.47 23.73 0.82
C ILE A 217 -7.50 24.04 1.91
N ALA A 218 -7.09 24.79 2.95
CA ALA A 218 -7.95 25.19 4.06
C ALA A 218 -9.29 25.77 3.53
N PRO A 219 -10.45 25.38 4.11
CA PRO A 219 -10.61 24.61 5.36
C PRO A 219 -10.45 23.08 5.20
N TYR A 220 -10.17 22.60 3.99
CA TYR A 220 -9.96 21.18 3.71
C TYR A 220 -8.50 20.77 3.92
N GLU A 221 -8.26 19.45 3.98
CA GLU A 221 -6.93 18.85 4.10
C GLU A 221 -6.77 17.73 3.08
N LEU A 222 -5.57 17.59 2.50
CA LEU A 222 -5.15 16.42 1.74
C LEU A 222 -4.50 15.40 2.69
N ASP A 223 -4.65 14.10 2.44
CA ASP A 223 -4.02 13.06 3.26
C ASP A 223 -2.52 13.29 3.36
N ARG A 224 -1.85 13.46 2.21
CA ARG A 224 -0.46 13.93 2.16
C ARG A 224 -0.20 14.80 0.94
N TYR A 225 0.83 15.64 1.09
CA TYR A 225 1.26 16.60 0.09
C TYR A 225 2.78 16.71 0.04
N ASN A 226 3.29 17.00 -1.16
CA ASN A 226 4.66 17.36 -1.43
C ASN A 226 4.71 18.76 -2.07
N GLU A 227 5.35 19.70 -1.37
CA GLU A 227 5.50 21.09 -1.81
C GLU A 227 6.29 21.20 -3.13
N TYR A 228 7.34 20.40 -3.30
CA TYR A 228 8.28 20.48 -4.42
C TYR A 228 7.67 20.06 -5.75
N LEU A 229 6.87 18.99 -5.73
CA LEU A 229 6.15 18.48 -6.89
C LEU A 229 4.84 19.23 -7.14
N ASN A 230 4.44 20.11 -6.20
CA ASN A 230 3.11 20.66 -6.08
C ASN A 230 2.04 19.56 -6.22
N ALA A 231 2.22 18.44 -5.53
CA ALA A 231 1.42 17.24 -5.70
C ALA A 231 0.93 16.70 -4.36
N GLY A 232 -0.33 16.28 -4.29
CA GLY A 232 -0.90 15.66 -3.09
C GLY A 232 -1.75 14.46 -3.45
N PHE A 233 -1.98 13.58 -2.49
CA PHE A 233 -2.83 12.41 -2.68
C PHE A 233 -3.96 12.34 -1.66
N GLU A 234 -5.03 11.68 -2.07
CA GLU A 234 -6.22 11.35 -1.28
C GLU A 234 -6.53 9.87 -1.47
N TYR A 235 -6.63 9.14 -0.36
CA TYR A 235 -7.03 7.74 -0.34
C TYR A 235 -8.53 7.63 -0.09
N ASN A 236 -9.30 7.50 -1.18
CA ASN A 236 -10.76 7.56 -1.13
C ASN A 236 -11.38 6.20 -0.79
N GLY A 237 -11.82 6.08 0.47
CA GLY A 237 -12.64 4.98 1.00
C GLY A 237 -13.92 4.66 0.20
N ILE A 238 -14.52 3.47 0.41
CA ILE A 238 -15.82 3.11 -0.21
C ILE A 238 -16.94 4.10 0.19
N GLN A 239 -16.77 4.71 1.36
CA GLN A 239 -17.49 5.85 1.91
C GLN A 239 -17.45 7.12 1.05
N HIS A 240 -16.73 7.16 -0.08
CA HIS A 240 -16.79 8.27 -1.04
C HIS A 240 -17.72 7.97 -2.22
N CYS A 241 -18.25 6.75 -2.32
CA CYS A 241 -19.00 6.29 -3.50
C CYS A 241 -20.34 5.61 -3.17
N LYS A 242 -20.55 5.09 -1.94
CA LYS A 242 -21.75 4.32 -1.59
C LYS A 242 -22.15 4.51 -0.12
N ILE A 243 -23.45 4.38 0.14
CA ILE A 243 -24.02 4.22 1.48
C ILE A 243 -23.62 2.83 2.00
N ASP A 244 -22.95 2.78 3.14
CA ASP A 244 -22.45 1.54 3.75
C ASP A 244 -23.04 1.26 5.14
N GLY A 245 -23.88 2.19 5.65
CA GLY A 245 -24.56 2.09 6.95
C GLY A 245 -23.66 2.32 8.17
N PHE A 246 -22.34 2.33 8.02
CA PHE A 246 -21.39 2.50 9.11
C PHE A 246 -20.77 3.91 9.14
N PHE A 247 -20.30 4.40 7.99
CA PHE A 247 -19.72 5.74 7.84
C PHE A 247 -20.67 6.72 7.16
N ILE A 248 -21.53 6.21 6.26
CA ILE A 248 -22.58 7.00 5.60
C ILE A 248 -23.89 6.27 5.77
N LYS A 249 -24.84 6.92 6.46
CA LYS A 249 -26.12 6.31 6.85
C LYS A 249 -27.25 6.61 5.88
N ASN A 250 -27.16 7.70 5.13
CA ASN A 250 -28.23 8.19 4.25
C ASN A 250 -27.66 8.91 3.02
N GLU A 251 -28.55 9.19 2.05
CA GLU A 251 -28.19 9.86 0.80
C GLU A 251 -27.70 11.29 1.00
N ASN A 252 -28.22 12.01 1.99
CA ASN A 252 -27.81 13.39 2.27
C ASN A 252 -26.34 13.48 2.71
N GLU A 253 -25.89 12.59 3.60
CA GLU A 253 -24.49 12.48 4.03
C GLU A 253 -23.57 12.12 2.85
N LEU A 254 -24.03 11.26 1.94
CA LEU A 254 -23.28 10.91 0.73
C LEU A 254 -23.12 12.11 -0.19
N MET A 255 -24.19 12.86 -0.42
CA MET A 255 -24.19 14.06 -1.27
C MET A 255 -23.26 15.15 -0.71
N GLN A 256 -23.28 15.38 0.61
CA GLN A 256 -22.33 16.30 1.27
C GLN A 256 -20.88 15.86 1.07
N ARG A 257 -20.60 14.55 1.19
CA ARG A 257 -19.24 14.02 0.98
C ARG A 257 -18.77 14.17 -0.46
N ILE A 258 -19.66 13.94 -1.43
CA ILE A 258 -19.40 14.17 -2.85
C ILE A 258 -19.10 15.66 -3.10
N GLN A 259 -19.91 16.56 -2.52
CA GLN A 259 -19.72 18.00 -2.65
C GLN A 259 -18.37 18.46 -2.07
N HIS A 260 -17.98 17.96 -0.89
CA HIS A 260 -16.66 18.26 -0.30
C HIS A 260 -15.50 17.78 -1.18
N ASN A 261 -15.58 16.56 -1.75
CA ASN A 261 -14.53 16.07 -2.66
C ASN A 261 -14.42 16.95 -3.90
N THR A 262 -15.55 17.33 -4.50
CA THR A 262 -15.58 18.24 -5.66
C THR A 262 -14.95 19.59 -5.34
N GLN A 263 -15.23 20.16 -4.17
CA GLN A 263 -14.62 21.43 -3.74
C GLN A 263 -13.11 21.29 -3.49
N LYS A 264 -12.65 20.18 -2.89
CA LYS A 264 -11.21 19.89 -2.75
C LYS A 264 -10.52 19.84 -4.11
N GLU A 265 -11.11 19.14 -5.09
CA GLU A 265 -10.57 19.05 -6.44
C GLU A 265 -10.48 20.42 -7.12
N GLN A 266 -11.52 21.26 -6.97
CA GLN A 266 -11.53 22.62 -7.50
C GLN A 266 -10.44 23.49 -6.87
N LEU A 267 -10.28 23.45 -5.55
CA LEU A 267 -9.21 24.17 -4.84
C LEU A 267 -7.83 23.70 -5.28
N CYS A 268 -7.64 22.39 -5.46
CA CYS A 268 -6.39 21.86 -6.01
C CYS A 268 -6.11 22.40 -7.40
N LYS A 269 -7.10 22.42 -8.30
CA LYS A 269 -6.98 22.99 -9.65
C LYS A 269 -6.61 24.48 -9.60
N GLN A 270 -7.28 25.28 -8.77
CA GLN A 270 -6.99 26.71 -8.60
C GLN A 270 -5.56 26.97 -8.12
N LYS A 271 -5.02 26.10 -7.24
CA LYS A 271 -3.65 26.20 -6.72
C LYS A 271 -2.60 25.46 -7.58
N GLY A 272 -3.00 24.93 -8.74
CA GLY A 272 -2.13 24.16 -9.63
C GLY A 272 -1.62 22.84 -9.05
N ILE A 273 -2.28 22.32 -8.01
CA ILE A 273 -1.88 21.10 -7.30
C ILE A 273 -2.24 19.88 -8.14
N LYS A 274 -1.25 19.03 -8.40
CA LYS A 274 -1.41 17.71 -9.02
C LYS A 274 -2.02 16.74 -8.01
N LEU A 275 -3.35 16.67 -7.99
CA LEU A 275 -4.09 15.77 -7.10
C LEU A 275 -4.10 14.33 -7.64
N LEU A 276 -3.65 13.40 -6.80
CA LEU A 276 -3.62 11.96 -7.01
C LEU A 276 -4.72 11.30 -6.17
N ILE A 277 -5.83 10.93 -6.80
CA ILE A 277 -6.93 10.23 -6.11
C ILE A 277 -6.70 8.73 -6.22
N ILE A 278 -6.60 8.04 -5.08
CA ILE A 278 -6.36 6.60 -5.00
C ILE A 278 -7.65 5.93 -4.50
N PRO A 279 -8.45 5.33 -5.40
CA PRO A 279 -9.70 4.70 -5.05
C PRO A 279 -9.46 3.38 -4.31
N THR A 280 -10.26 3.14 -3.26
CA THR A 280 -10.18 1.92 -2.45
C THR A 280 -10.56 0.62 -3.15
N HIS A 281 -11.32 0.69 -4.24
CA HIS A 281 -11.85 -0.48 -4.93
C HIS A 281 -10.94 -1.01 -6.05
N ASP A 282 -10.05 -0.18 -6.60
CA ASP A 282 -9.16 -0.59 -7.70
C ASP A 282 -7.94 -1.39 -7.20
N ILE A 283 -7.55 -1.22 -5.94
CA ILE A 283 -6.52 -2.04 -5.30
C ILE A 283 -7.20 -3.29 -4.72
N SER A 284 -7.65 -4.16 -5.62
CA SER A 284 -8.46 -5.35 -5.29
C SER A 284 -7.71 -6.36 -4.44
N ASP A 285 -6.39 -6.48 -4.63
CA ASP A 285 -5.52 -7.33 -3.85
C ASP A 285 -4.66 -6.52 -2.87
N LYS A 286 -4.98 -6.61 -1.58
CA LYS A 286 -4.23 -5.97 -0.48
C LYS A 286 -3.14 -6.86 0.11
N THR A 287 -2.94 -8.03 -0.49
CA THR A 287 -1.93 -9.03 -0.14
C THR A 287 -0.72 -8.95 -1.07
N ASN A 288 -0.89 -8.41 -2.27
CA ASN A 288 0.18 -8.10 -3.23
C ASN A 288 0.38 -6.57 -3.35
N ASP A 289 1.64 -6.12 -3.24
CA ASP A 289 2.02 -4.71 -3.41
C ASP A 289 2.33 -4.33 -4.87
N GLU A 290 2.56 -5.29 -5.77
CA GLU A 290 2.91 -5.04 -7.18
C GLU A 290 1.81 -4.28 -7.93
N GLN A 291 0.55 -4.68 -7.75
CA GLN A 291 -0.59 -3.99 -8.37
C GLN A 291 -0.70 -2.54 -7.89
N LEU A 292 -0.46 -2.30 -6.60
CA LEU A 292 -0.45 -0.95 -6.03
C LEU A 292 0.68 -0.11 -6.63
N ILE A 293 1.88 -0.69 -6.73
CA ILE A 293 3.05 -0.04 -7.31
C ILE A 293 2.79 0.33 -8.77
N GLN A 294 2.25 -0.59 -9.57
CA GLN A 294 1.92 -0.33 -10.97
C GLN A 294 0.85 0.76 -11.12
N TYR A 295 -0.19 0.71 -10.29
CA TYR A 295 -1.26 1.70 -10.29
C TYR A 295 -0.75 3.10 -9.99
N ILE A 296 0.03 3.26 -8.91
CA ILE A 296 0.63 4.54 -8.53
C ILE A 296 1.57 5.03 -9.62
N THR A 297 2.37 4.15 -10.21
CA THR A 297 3.26 4.51 -11.33
C THR A 297 2.48 5.12 -12.48
N ASN A 298 1.41 4.46 -12.93
CA ASN A 298 0.58 4.95 -14.03
C ASN A 298 0.00 6.33 -13.71
N MET A 299 -0.49 6.54 -12.48
CA MET A 299 -0.99 7.86 -12.05
C MET A 299 0.08 8.95 -12.08
N LEU A 300 1.31 8.66 -11.62
CA LEU A 300 2.42 9.61 -11.65
C LEU A 300 2.74 10.02 -13.09
N LEU A 301 2.77 9.05 -14.01
CA LEU A 301 2.99 9.29 -15.44
C LEU A 301 1.88 10.17 -16.04
N THR A 302 0.60 9.85 -15.79
CA THR A 302 -0.53 10.65 -16.29
C THR A 302 -0.52 12.10 -15.77
N LYS A 303 0.02 12.34 -14.58
CA LYS A 303 0.14 13.68 -13.99
C LYS A 303 1.47 14.38 -14.29
N ASN A 304 2.30 13.81 -15.17
CA ASN A 304 3.64 14.33 -15.49
C ASN A 304 4.46 14.61 -14.22
N ILE A 305 4.50 13.65 -13.28
CA ILE A 305 5.33 13.70 -12.08
C ILE A 305 6.57 12.82 -12.34
N PRO A 306 7.80 13.36 -12.16
CA PRO A 306 9.01 12.62 -12.46
C PRO A 306 9.22 11.43 -11.51
N ILE A 307 9.60 10.29 -12.08
CA ILE A 307 9.96 9.06 -11.37
C ILE A 307 11.49 8.97 -11.36
N LYS A 308 12.08 8.74 -10.18
CA LYS A 308 13.54 8.67 -9.97
C LYS A 308 14.07 7.24 -9.80
N GLN A 309 13.21 6.27 -9.49
CA GLN A 309 13.62 4.88 -9.27
C GLN A 309 12.92 3.91 -10.23
N ASN A 310 13.58 2.80 -10.53
CA ASN A 310 12.99 1.73 -11.34
C ASN A 310 11.88 1.02 -10.54
N ILE A 311 10.71 0.86 -11.16
CA ILE A 311 9.51 0.24 -10.59
C ILE A 311 9.80 -1.16 -10.02
N HIS A 312 10.60 -1.97 -10.73
CA HIS A 312 10.94 -3.33 -10.34
C HIS A 312 11.92 -3.42 -9.17
N SER A 313 12.51 -2.28 -8.74
CA SER A 313 13.47 -2.24 -7.62
C SER A 313 12.82 -2.01 -6.25
N ILE A 314 11.50 -1.79 -6.22
CA ILE A 314 10.78 -1.48 -4.98
C ILE A 314 10.50 -2.77 -4.20
N ASP A 315 11.32 -3.04 -3.19
CA ASP A 315 11.04 -4.08 -2.21
C ASP A 315 9.99 -3.58 -1.20
N SER A 316 8.74 -3.98 -1.39
CA SER A 316 7.63 -3.56 -0.53
C SER A 316 7.77 -4.03 0.91
N ARG A 317 8.57 -5.08 1.17
CA ARG A 317 8.85 -5.54 2.54
C ARG A 317 9.59 -4.48 3.34
N LYS A 318 10.37 -3.60 2.69
CA LYS A 318 11.07 -2.47 3.34
C LYS A 318 10.11 -1.52 4.04
N LEU A 319 8.85 -1.41 3.61
CA LEU A 319 7.82 -0.71 4.36
C LEU A 319 7.76 -1.22 5.81
N TYR A 320 7.74 -2.53 5.99
CA TYR A 320 7.56 -3.17 7.30
C TYR A 320 8.88 -3.37 8.05
N THR A 321 9.94 -3.75 7.34
CA THR A 321 11.24 -4.12 7.93
C THR A 321 12.11 -2.93 8.27
N THR A 322 12.02 -1.83 7.54
CA THR A 322 12.90 -0.67 7.75
C THR A 322 12.11 0.61 8.02
N TYR A 323 11.13 0.92 7.18
CA TYR A 323 10.41 2.20 7.23
C TYR A 323 9.49 2.32 8.45
N MET A 324 8.74 1.27 8.78
CA MET A 324 7.83 1.22 9.93
C MET A 324 8.45 0.59 11.19
N SER A 325 9.58 -0.11 11.06
CA SER A 325 10.21 -0.78 12.22
C SER A 325 10.93 0.22 13.13
N SER A 326 10.52 0.24 14.40
CA SER A 326 11.19 1.03 15.42
C SER A 326 12.50 0.37 15.86
N LEU A 327 12.54 -0.97 15.97
CA LEU A 327 13.78 -1.69 16.30
C LEU A 327 14.84 -1.49 15.22
N TYR A 328 14.47 -1.59 13.94
CA TYR A 328 15.41 -1.34 12.84
C TYR A 328 16.05 0.04 12.97
N LYS A 329 15.25 1.10 13.12
CA LYS A 329 15.75 2.47 13.27
C LYS A 329 16.68 2.63 14.46
N LEU A 330 16.34 2.02 15.59
CA LEU A 330 17.18 2.07 16.79
C LEU A 330 18.49 1.30 16.61
N ASN A 331 18.46 0.16 15.93
CA ASN A 331 19.64 -0.61 15.62
C ASN A 331 20.57 0.14 14.66
N GLU A 332 20.03 0.83 13.65
CA GLU A 332 20.85 1.66 12.75
C GLU A 332 21.54 2.81 13.51
N ILE A 333 20.85 3.45 14.45
CA ILE A 333 21.47 4.45 15.33
C ILE A 333 22.54 3.81 16.23
N ALA A 334 22.27 2.63 16.77
CA ALA A 334 23.24 1.89 17.59
C ALA A 334 24.52 1.57 16.81
N LYS A 335 24.40 1.08 15.57
CA LYS A 335 25.54 0.82 14.67
C LYS A 335 26.36 2.08 14.40
N MET A 336 25.70 3.22 14.23
CA MET A 336 26.39 4.51 14.07
C MET A 336 27.21 4.92 15.30
N TYR A 337 26.84 4.43 16.49
CA TYR A 337 27.60 4.60 17.72
C TYR A 337 28.50 3.41 18.05
N GLY A 338 28.76 2.54 17.07
CA GLY A 338 29.65 1.38 17.20
C GLY A 338 29.07 0.24 18.02
N GLY A 339 27.75 0.14 18.17
CA GLY A 339 27.11 -0.95 18.90
C GLY A 339 25.88 -1.52 18.20
N GLN A 340 25.03 -2.21 18.95
CA GLN A 340 23.81 -2.81 18.43
C GLN A 340 22.66 -2.75 19.44
N CYS A 341 21.43 -2.78 18.93
CA CYS A 341 20.22 -2.95 19.72
C CYS A 341 19.94 -4.44 19.86
N THR A 342 19.93 -4.98 21.09
CA THR A 342 19.74 -6.42 21.36
C THR A 342 18.30 -6.79 21.67
N ALA A 343 17.41 -5.80 21.81
CA ALA A 343 16.01 -6.06 22.13
C ALA A 343 15.31 -6.87 21.03
N SER A 344 14.66 -7.95 21.45
CA SER A 344 13.82 -8.81 20.60
C SER A 344 12.44 -8.23 20.33
N GLU A 345 12.00 -7.23 21.10
CA GLU A 345 10.67 -6.60 21.00
C GLU A 345 10.73 -5.09 21.30
N TYR A 346 9.99 -4.29 20.52
CA TYR A 346 9.80 -2.87 20.79
C TYR A 346 8.64 -2.60 21.76
N LYS A 347 8.95 -2.30 23.02
CA LYS A 347 7.93 -2.02 24.06
C LYS A 347 7.44 -0.57 24.10
N GLY A 348 7.62 0.19 23.02
CA GLY A 348 7.16 1.57 22.89
C GLY A 348 8.21 2.63 23.26
N SER A 349 7.89 3.90 23.00
CA SER A 349 8.85 5.03 23.04
C SER A 349 9.32 5.42 24.45
N LYS A 350 8.57 5.03 25.48
CA LYS A 350 8.85 5.33 26.89
C LYS A 350 9.58 4.20 27.61
N ALA A 351 9.56 2.98 27.06
CA ALA A 351 10.24 1.84 27.64
C ALA A 351 11.76 1.95 27.45
N LYS A 352 12.52 1.44 28.41
CA LYS A 352 13.97 1.27 28.24
C LYS A 352 14.22 0.03 27.38
N ILE A 353 15.18 0.14 26.48
CA ILE A 353 15.60 -0.86 25.51
C ILE A 353 17.08 -1.16 25.76
N GLU A 354 17.44 -2.42 25.60
CA GLU A 354 18.81 -2.90 25.77
C GLU A 354 19.64 -2.65 24.51
N PHE A 355 20.86 -2.16 24.73
CA PHE A 355 21.90 -1.95 23.73
C PHE A 355 23.21 -2.52 24.24
N VAL A 356 24.10 -2.85 23.30
CA VAL A 356 25.49 -3.23 23.59
C VAL A 356 26.47 -2.35 22.80
N CYS A 357 27.49 -1.77 23.45
CA CYS A 357 28.53 -0.95 22.77
C CYS A 357 29.62 -1.83 22.14
N ALA A 358 30.53 -1.22 21.37
CA ALA A 358 31.67 -1.90 20.74
C ALA A 358 32.53 -2.73 21.71
N LYS A 359 32.63 -2.27 22.97
CA LYS A 359 33.38 -2.94 24.04
C LYS A 359 32.60 -4.06 24.75
N GLY A 360 31.38 -4.37 24.30
CA GLY A 360 30.56 -5.43 24.90
C GLY A 360 29.75 -5.01 26.13
N HIS A 361 29.70 -3.73 26.51
CA HIS A 361 28.87 -3.30 27.66
C HIS A 361 27.39 -3.30 27.31
N HIS A 362 26.60 -3.96 28.15
CA HIS A 362 25.15 -3.93 28.10
C HIS A 362 24.60 -2.75 28.89
N PHE A 363 23.68 -1.98 28.30
CA PHE A 363 23.05 -0.86 28.97
C PHE A 363 21.63 -0.58 28.46
N MET A 364 20.82 0.03 29.32
CA MET A 364 19.40 0.29 29.08
C MET A 364 19.15 1.77 28.82
N LYS A 365 18.55 2.10 27.67
CA LYS A 365 18.19 3.48 27.29
C LYS A 365 16.81 3.57 26.64
N ARG A 366 16.13 4.69 26.83
CA ARG A 366 14.87 4.98 26.12
C ARG A 366 15.18 5.38 24.67
N PRO A 367 14.28 5.07 23.71
CA PRO A 367 14.44 5.44 22.31
C PRO A 367 14.82 6.90 22.06
N TYR A 368 14.22 7.85 22.78
CA TYR A 368 14.52 9.27 22.58
C TYR A 368 15.92 9.65 23.07
N GLU A 369 16.44 8.99 24.12
CA GLU A 369 17.75 9.29 24.69
C GLU A 369 18.85 8.96 23.69
N VAL A 370 18.77 7.77 23.08
CA VAL A 370 19.69 7.33 22.02
C VAL A 370 19.58 8.23 20.79
N LYS A 371 18.37 8.65 20.40
CA LYS A 371 18.16 9.61 19.29
C LYS A 371 18.74 11.00 19.57
N GLN A 372 18.81 11.43 20.83
CA GLN A 372 19.51 12.67 21.21
C GLN A 372 21.02 12.48 21.33
N GLY A 373 21.51 11.28 21.02
CA GLY A 373 22.91 10.91 21.03
C GLY A 373 23.45 10.56 22.38
N GLN A 374 22.62 10.14 23.35
CA GLN A 374 23.07 9.55 24.61
C GLN A 374 23.39 8.05 24.42
N TRP A 375 24.63 7.66 24.71
CA TRP A 375 25.11 6.28 24.50
C TRP A 375 25.67 5.62 25.77
N CYS A 376 26.62 4.68 25.60
CA CYS A 376 27.19 3.86 26.66
C CYS A 376 28.07 4.66 27.62
N LYS A 377 27.64 4.72 28.88
CA LYS A 377 28.40 5.35 29.98
C LYS A 377 29.57 4.48 30.48
N SER A 378 29.43 3.15 30.45
CA SER A 378 30.48 2.21 30.92
C SER A 378 31.72 2.25 30.02
N CYS A 379 31.51 2.35 28.71
CA CYS A 379 32.55 2.55 27.69
C CYS A 379 33.47 3.77 28.04
N TYR A 380 32.91 4.79 28.72
CA TYR A 380 33.63 5.94 29.31
C TYR A 380 34.29 5.64 30.67
N LEU A 381 33.58 4.99 31.59
CA LEU A 381 34.13 4.70 32.93
C LEU A 381 35.40 3.83 32.85
N GLU A 382 35.45 2.87 31.93
CA GLU A 382 36.60 1.97 31.79
C GLU A 382 37.83 2.58 31.12
N SER A 383 37.69 3.67 30.34
CA SER A 383 38.88 4.36 29.80
C SER A 383 39.73 5.04 30.89
N ARG A 384 39.28 4.95 32.17
CA ARG A 384 39.89 5.55 33.36
C ARG A 384 40.60 4.57 34.30
N ASN A 385 40.72 3.27 33.99
CA ASN A 385 41.45 2.36 34.89
C ASN A 385 42.95 2.71 34.93
N ASP A 386 43.25 3.66 35.81
CA ASP A 386 44.50 3.86 36.52
C ASP A 386 44.07 3.96 38.00
N ASP A 387 44.63 3.05 38.82
CA ASP A 387 44.15 2.63 40.15
C ASP A 387 44.08 3.75 41.20
N SER A 388 43.00 4.53 41.19
CA SER A 388 42.66 5.37 42.34
C SER A 388 41.19 5.30 42.66
N HIS A 389 40.90 4.49 43.68
CA HIS A 389 39.73 4.62 44.55
C HIS A 389 39.69 6.04 45.14
N MET A 390 39.17 7.02 44.40
CA MET A 390 38.59 8.23 44.99
C MET A 390 37.60 8.90 44.04
N ASN A 391 36.40 9.07 44.59
CA ASN A 391 35.22 9.68 44.05
C ASN A 391 35.46 11.14 43.60
N THR A 392 35.48 11.46 42.30
CA THR A 392 35.10 12.79 41.76
C THR A 392 34.79 12.78 40.25
N LYS A 393 33.65 13.38 39.90
CA LYS A 393 33.07 13.59 38.55
C LYS A 393 33.84 14.60 37.67
N GLN A 394 35.16 14.49 37.48
CA GLN A 394 35.92 15.52 36.75
C GLN A 394 36.83 14.96 35.65
N ILE A 395 36.68 15.50 34.43
CA ILE A 395 37.70 15.44 33.37
C ILE A 395 38.85 16.34 33.79
N LYS A 396 40.08 15.82 33.80
CA LYS A 396 41.27 16.54 34.28
C LYS A 396 42.17 17.01 33.14
N SER A 397 42.10 16.35 31.98
CA SER A 397 43.03 16.62 30.88
C SER A 397 42.39 16.54 29.48
N LEU A 398 43.11 17.06 28.49
CA LEU A 398 42.78 16.91 27.08
C LEU A 398 42.92 15.45 26.60
N HIS A 399 43.83 14.68 27.21
CA HIS A 399 44.02 13.26 26.93
C HIS A 399 42.76 12.44 27.21
N ASP A 400 42.06 12.74 28.32
CA ASP A 400 40.78 12.12 28.66
C ASP A 400 39.74 12.34 27.55
N LEU A 401 39.73 13.54 26.95
CA LEU A 401 38.80 13.90 25.88
C LEU A 401 39.12 13.20 24.56
N HIS A 402 40.41 12.97 24.26
CA HIS A 402 40.82 12.14 23.11
C HIS A 402 40.36 10.69 23.27
N LYS A 403 40.65 10.05 24.41
CA LYS A 403 40.21 8.68 24.72
C LYS A 403 38.69 8.54 24.64
N ILE A 404 37.94 9.50 25.18
CA ILE A 404 36.47 9.52 25.06
C ILE A 404 36.06 9.54 23.59
N ALA A 405 36.64 10.42 22.79
CA ALA A 405 36.28 10.54 21.38
C ALA A 405 36.53 9.25 20.59
N GLU A 406 37.61 8.55 20.89
CA GLU A 406 37.95 7.24 20.28
C GLU A 406 36.88 6.19 20.54
N THR A 407 36.25 6.16 21.73
CA THR A 407 35.15 5.22 22.03
C THR A 407 33.91 5.43 21.15
N TYR A 408 33.76 6.61 20.56
CA TYR A 408 32.71 6.96 19.60
C TYR A 408 33.21 6.94 18.14
N ASN A 409 34.39 6.35 17.90
CA ASN A 409 35.06 6.33 16.62
C ASN A 409 35.28 7.74 16.04
N GLY A 410 35.47 8.74 16.91
CA GLY A 410 35.73 10.14 16.58
C GLY A 410 37.02 10.65 17.20
N LYS A 411 37.28 11.96 17.08
CA LYS A 411 38.48 12.61 17.61
C LYS A 411 38.11 13.90 18.34
N CYS A 412 38.77 14.17 19.46
CA CYS A 412 38.84 15.53 19.99
C CYS A 412 39.93 16.27 19.19
N ILE A 413 39.65 17.49 18.73
CA ILE A 413 40.57 18.27 17.89
C ILE A 413 40.97 19.59 18.53
N SER A 414 40.43 19.88 19.71
CA SER A 414 40.87 21.04 20.47
C SER A 414 42.30 20.82 20.98
N SER A 415 43.15 21.83 20.86
CA SER A 415 44.55 21.76 21.30
C SER A 415 44.77 22.07 22.78
N LYS A 416 43.76 22.62 23.48
CA LYS A 416 43.87 23.01 24.90
C LYS A 416 42.57 22.76 25.67
N TYR A 417 42.71 22.16 26.86
CA TYR A 417 41.61 22.00 27.82
C TYR A 417 41.67 23.11 28.88
N LYS A 418 40.61 23.92 29.00
CA LYS A 418 40.53 24.97 30.04
C LYS A 418 39.85 24.48 31.32
N ASN A 419 38.63 23.96 31.23
CA ASN A 419 37.85 23.44 32.35
C ASN A 419 36.60 22.69 31.86
N SER A 420 35.88 22.05 32.79
CA SER A 420 34.67 21.25 32.52
C SER A 420 33.47 22.03 31.98
N LYS A 421 33.47 23.36 32.12
CA LYS A 421 32.39 24.25 31.66
C LYS A 421 32.65 24.80 30.26
N THR A 422 33.89 24.75 29.78
CA THR A 422 34.28 25.27 28.47
C THR A 422 33.98 24.23 27.40
N LYS A 423 33.41 24.64 26.27
CA LYS A 423 33.16 23.73 25.15
C LYS A 423 34.47 23.34 24.47
N VAL A 424 34.60 22.07 24.16
CA VAL A 424 35.70 21.46 23.44
C VAL A 424 35.18 21.03 22.07
N GLU A 425 36.04 21.13 21.05
CA GLU A 425 35.72 20.74 19.69
C GLU A 425 36.04 19.26 19.43
N PHE A 426 35.07 18.57 18.85
CA PHE A 426 35.16 17.17 18.45
C PHE A 426 34.77 17.00 16.99
N VAL A 427 35.30 15.95 16.38
CA VAL A 427 34.89 15.43 15.08
C VAL A 427 34.42 13.98 15.23
N CYS A 428 33.25 13.64 14.70
CA CYS A 428 32.75 12.25 14.74
C CYS A 428 33.33 11.39 13.60
N ALA A 429 33.02 10.09 13.59
CA ALA A 429 33.38 9.16 12.51
C ALA A 429 32.98 9.62 11.09
N LYS A 430 31.89 10.38 10.96
CA LYS A 430 31.40 10.95 9.69
C LYS A 430 32.03 12.30 9.34
N GLY A 431 32.98 12.80 10.13
CA GLY A 431 33.63 14.09 9.89
C GLY A 431 32.83 15.33 10.35
N HIS A 432 31.75 15.17 11.13
CA HIS A 432 31.02 16.34 11.65
C HIS A 432 31.76 16.99 12.79
N HIS A 433 31.99 18.30 12.68
CA HIS A 433 32.52 19.14 13.75
C HIS A 433 31.42 19.59 14.70
N PHE A 434 31.63 19.43 16.01
CA PHE A 434 30.69 19.90 17.02
C PHE A 434 31.39 20.30 18.32
N MET A 435 30.78 21.28 19.00
CA MET A 435 31.27 21.83 20.26
C MET A 435 30.45 21.30 21.42
N LYS A 436 31.08 20.59 22.36
CA LYS A 436 30.41 20.03 23.53
C LYS A 436 31.21 20.29 24.80
N ARG A 437 30.50 20.49 25.92
CA ARG A 437 31.17 20.56 27.22
C ARG A 437 31.62 19.15 27.62
N PRO A 438 32.79 19.02 28.26
CA PRO A 438 33.35 17.78 28.75
C PRO A 438 32.33 16.87 29.46
N TYR A 439 31.54 17.41 30.40
CA TYR A 439 30.54 16.62 31.13
C TYR A 439 29.38 16.11 30.25
N GLU A 440 28.99 16.86 29.20
CA GLU A 440 27.91 16.44 28.30
C GLU A 440 28.32 15.17 27.56
N VAL A 441 29.58 15.13 27.11
CA VAL A 441 30.16 13.96 26.45
C VAL A 441 30.30 12.78 27.41
N MET A 442 30.67 13.03 28.68
CA MET A 442 30.71 12.00 29.74
C MET A 442 29.36 11.37 30.03
N GLU A 443 28.28 12.16 29.96
CA GLU A 443 26.90 11.65 30.08
C GLU A 443 26.43 10.91 28.82
N GLY A 444 27.35 10.76 27.86
CA GLY A 444 27.18 10.03 26.64
C GLY A 444 26.62 10.88 25.51
N GLN A 445 26.51 12.20 25.62
CA GLN A 445 25.99 13.08 24.56
C GLN A 445 27.04 13.33 23.47
N TRP A 446 26.94 12.59 22.37
CA TRP A 446 27.87 12.70 21.24
C TRP A 446 27.33 13.56 20.09
N CYS A 447 27.67 13.20 18.85
CA CYS A 447 27.30 13.91 17.63
C CYS A 447 25.80 13.76 17.29
N ARG A 448 25.04 14.81 17.59
CA ARG A 448 23.64 14.93 17.13
C ARG A 448 23.54 15.07 15.60
N GLN A 449 24.56 15.62 14.94
CA GLN A 449 24.54 15.85 13.50
C GLN A 449 24.49 14.53 12.71
N CYS A 450 25.12 13.46 13.20
CA CYS A 450 24.98 12.12 12.64
C CYS A 450 23.53 11.64 12.60
N TYR A 451 22.81 11.77 13.72
CA TYR A 451 21.38 11.45 13.77
C TYR A 451 20.55 12.39 12.89
N LEU A 452 20.88 13.69 12.89
CA LEU A 452 20.24 14.66 12.01
C LEU A 452 20.46 14.32 10.54
N GLU A 453 21.60 13.75 10.15
CA GLU A 453 21.84 13.30 8.79
C GLU A 453 21.09 12.03 8.42
N LEU A 454 20.99 11.06 9.34
CA LEU A 454 20.16 9.86 9.17
C LEU A 454 18.69 10.23 8.91
N ILE A 455 18.19 11.29 9.56
CA ILE A 455 16.87 11.86 9.24
C ILE A 455 16.93 12.84 8.06
N ARG A 456 18.10 13.38 7.67
CA ARG A 456 18.20 14.29 6.52
C ARG A 456 18.17 13.58 5.18
N THR A 457 18.68 12.36 5.13
CA THR A 457 18.57 11.45 3.99
C THR A 457 17.18 10.86 3.84
N THR A 458 16.27 11.08 4.81
CA THR A 458 14.85 10.82 4.57
C THR A 458 14.29 11.91 3.67
N PRO A 459 13.39 11.57 2.73
CA PRO A 459 12.79 12.55 1.81
C PRO A 459 12.16 13.76 2.50
N GLN A 460 11.84 13.62 3.79
CA GLN A 460 11.28 14.60 4.70
C GLN A 460 12.19 15.83 4.90
N SER A 461 13.50 15.66 4.97
CA SER A 461 14.40 16.80 5.23
C SER A 461 14.61 17.70 4.03
N TYR A 462 14.71 17.14 2.83
CA TYR A 462 14.89 17.92 1.60
C TYR A 462 13.76 18.93 1.39
N ALA A 463 12.51 18.52 1.63
CA ALA A 463 11.36 19.44 1.56
C ALA A 463 11.45 20.59 2.57
N LYS A 464 11.93 20.33 3.80
CA LYS A 464 12.12 21.38 4.81
C LYS A 464 13.26 22.33 4.44
N GLN A 465 14.37 21.80 3.91
CA GLN A 465 15.49 22.63 3.46
C GLN A 465 15.09 23.53 2.29
N GLN A 466 14.34 22.97 1.33
CA GLN A 466 13.84 23.76 0.21
C GLN A 466 12.89 24.86 0.67
N LYS A 467 11.94 24.56 1.56
CA LYS A 467 11.01 25.56 2.09
C LYS A 467 11.72 26.76 2.71
N GLU A 468 12.84 26.53 3.39
CA GLU A 468 13.66 27.59 3.99
C GLU A 468 14.43 28.37 2.93
N LEU A 469 14.96 27.70 1.89
CA LEU A 469 15.58 28.38 0.74
C LEU A 469 14.58 29.23 -0.03
N ASP A 470 13.37 28.71 -0.30
CA ASP A 470 12.31 29.43 -1.01
C ASP A 470 11.83 30.65 -0.21
N MET A 471 11.75 30.54 1.11
CA MET A 471 11.45 31.69 1.98
C MET A 471 12.53 32.76 1.89
N LEU A 472 13.81 32.35 1.92
CA LEU A 472 14.93 33.28 1.78
C LEU A 472 14.99 33.90 0.38
N ASP A 473 14.65 33.15 -0.66
CA ASP A 473 14.56 33.66 -2.02
C ASP A 473 13.44 34.68 -2.17
N LYS A 474 12.26 34.44 -1.58
CA LYS A 474 11.17 35.44 -1.54
C LYS A 474 11.60 36.73 -0.86
N ILE A 475 12.32 36.66 0.26
CA ILE A 475 12.86 37.86 0.92
C ILE A 475 13.91 38.53 0.02
N ALA A 476 14.76 37.77 -0.64
CA ALA A 476 15.72 38.30 -1.61
C ALA A 476 15.03 39.06 -2.75
N GLN A 477 13.92 38.52 -3.26
CA GLN A 477 13.13 39.16 -4.32
C GLN A 477 12.54 40.52 -3.88
N THR A 478 12.18 40.69 -2.60
CA THR A 478 11.76 42.01 -2.06
C THR A 478 12.88 43.06 -2.12
N HIS A 479 14.13 42.62 -2.23
CA HIS A 479 15.31 43.47 -2.39
C HIS A 479 15.88 43.42 -3.83
N ASN A 480 15.09 42.99 -4.81
CA ASN A 480 15.48 42.79 -6.21
C ASN A 480 16.73 41.90 -6.36
N GLY A 481 16.87 40.89 -5.51
CA GLY A 481 17.90 39.87 -5.65
C GLY A 481 17.33 38.47 -5.57
N ARG A 482 18.22 37.48 -5.48
CA ARG A 482 17.85 36.06 -5.36
C ARG A 482 18.81 35.31 -4.45
N CYS A 483 18.30 34.29 -3.79
CA CYS A 483 19.07 33.27 -3.08
C CYS A 483 19.59 32.26 -4.10
N ILE A 484 20.91 32.02 -4.12
CA ILE A 484 21.53 31.10 -5.09
C ILE A 484 22.09 29.83 -4.43
N SER A 485 21.97 29.73 -3.11
CA SER A 485 22.35 28.51 -2.39
C SER A 485 21.42 27.35 -2.72
N LYS A 486 22.02 26.19 -3.01
CA LYS A 486 21.31 24.94 -3.29
C LYS A 486 20.99 24.12 -2.03
N GLU A 487 21.53 24.51 -0.87
CA GLU A 487 21.37 23.77 0.39
C GLU A 487 21.14 24.74 1.58
N TYR A 488 20.13 24.46 2.41
CA TYR A 488 19.92 25.16 3.68
C TYR A 488 20.26 24.25 4.86
N LYS A 489 21.32 24.58 5.59
CA LYS A 489 21.78 23.78 6.73
C LYS A 489 21.04 24.12 8.03
N ASN A 490 20.94 25.40 8.37
CA ASN A 490 20.22 25.96 9.52
C ASN A 490 20.28 27.51 9.51
N ARG A 491 19.49 28.17 10.37
CA ARG A 491 19.42 29.63 10.50
C ARG A 491 20.74 30.37 10.80
N ASN A 492 21.77 29.66 11.28
CA ASN A 492 23.06 30.23 11.67
C ASN A 492 24.15 30.03 10.60
N THR A 493 23.91 29.18 9.61
CA THR A 493 24.85 28.93 8.51
C THR A 493 24.63 30.00 7.45
N LYS A 494 25.72 30.57 6.91
CA LYS A 494 25.61 31.58 5.85
C LYS A 494 25.06 30.95 4.57
N VAL A 495 24.20 31.70 3.90
CA VAL A 495 23.55 31.40 2.63
C VAL A 495 24.01 32.46 1.64
N GLU A 496 24.23 32.06 0.40
CA GLU A 496 24.68 32.91 -0.70
C GLU A 496 23.49 33.57 -1.41
N PHE A 497 23.61 34.88 -1.63
CA PHE A 497 22.65 35.72 -2.32
C PHE A 497 23.36 36.53 -3.40
N VAL A 498 22.59 36.94 -4.41
CA VAL A 498 23.00 37.93 -5.41
C VAL A 498 21.97 39.05 -5.45
N CYS A 499 22.41 40.31 -5.45
CA CYS A 499 21.51 41.47 -5.56
C CYS A 499 21.31 41.93 -7.02
N SER A 500 20.46 42.94 -7.24
CA SER A 500 20.18 43.52 -8.56
C SER A 500 21.40 44.09 -9.29
N ALA A 501 22.42 44.52 -8.53
CA ALA A 501 23.70 44.99 -9.06
C ALA A 501 24.73 43.85 -9.21
N GLU A 502 24.29 42.59 -9.23
CA GLU A 502 25.11 41.38 -9.39
C GLU A 502 26.19 41.14 -8.33
N HIS A 503 26.18 41.86 -7.21
CA HIS A 503 27.08 41.55 -6.10
C HIS A 503 26.69 40.23 -5.43
N HIS A 504 27.64 39.31 -5.34
CA HIS A 504 27.52 38.06 -4.59
C HIS A 504 27.91 38.28 -3.13
N PHE A 505 27.06 37.86 -2.19
CA PHE A 505 27.34 38.01 -0.77
C PHE A 505 26.76 36.88 0.08
N MET A 506 27.46 36.59 1.17
CA MET A 506 27.10 35.53 2.13
C MET A 506 26.47 36.14 3.38
N LYS A 507 25.22 35.77 3.68
CA LYS A 507 24.50 36.26 4.87
C LYS A 507 23.81 35.14 5.62
N ARG A 508 23.67 35.28 6.94
CA ARG A 508 22.88 34.33 7.73
C ARG A 508 21.39 34.58 7.48
N PRO A 509 20.56 33.53 7.40
CA PRO A 509 19.11 33.63 7.21
C PRO A 509 18.42 34.70 8.08
N TYR A 510 18.69 34.73 9.39
CA TYR A 510 18.06 35.71 10.29
C TYR A 510 18.50 37.16 10.03
N GLU A 511 19.68 37.39 9.44
CA GLU A 511 20.19 38.73 9.14
C GLU A 511 19.39 39.34 7.98
N VAL A 512 19.14 38.53 6.95
CA VAL A 512 18.31 38.91 5.80
C VAL A 512 16.86 39.15 6.23
N MET A 513 16.31 38.29 7.10
CA MET A 513 14.97 38.48 7.68
C MET A 513 14.84 39.76 8.53
N ARG A 514 15.95 40.31 9.02
CA ARG A 514 15.99 41.59 9.74
C ARG A 514 16.30 42.79 8.83
N GLY A 515 16.24 42.61 7.51
CA GLY A 515 16.47 43.66 6.52
C GLY A 515 17.94 43.94 6.19
N GLN A 516 18.89 43.11 6.66
CA GLN A 516 20.29 43.25 6.28
C GLN A 516 20.53 42.58 4.93
N TRP A 517 20.66 43.39 3.88
CA TRP A 517 20.82 42.92 2.50
C TRP A 517 22.29 43.02 2.01
N CYS A 518 22.53 43.73 0.90
CA CYS A 518 23.84 43.90 0.28
C CYS A 518 24.59 45.13 0.85
N LYS A 519 25.78 44.89 1.40
CA LYS A 519 26.65 45.94 1.95
C LYS A 519 27.16 46.89 0.86
N GLU A 520 27.51 46.37 -0.31
CA GLU A 520 28.02 47.18 -1.43
C GLU A 520 26.94 48.10 -1.99
N CYS A 521 25.71 47.60 -2.18
CA CYS A 521 24.57 48.45 -2.53
C CYS A 521 24.28 49.52 -1.48
N TYR A 522 24.42 49.19 -0.19
CA TYR A 522 24.24 50.15 0.90
C TYR A 522 25.31 51.25 0.88
N LEU A 523 26.59 50.91 0.69
CA LEU A 523 27.68 51.87 0.59
C LEU A 523 27.57 52.74 -0.66
N ASN A 524 27.16 52.17 -1.80
CA ASN A 524 26.97 52.92 -3.05
C ASN A 524 25.80 53.90 -2.98
N LYS A 525 24.72 53.58 -2.23
CA LYS A 525 23.64 54.54 -1.94
C LYS A 525 24.11 55.71 -1.07
N ARG A 526 24.99 55.44 -0.09
CA ARG A 526 25.56 56.46 0.81
C ARG A 526 26.58 57.40 0.16
N LYS A 527 27.15 57.03 -0.99
CA LYS A 527 28.06 57.90 -1.77
C LYS A 527 27.32 58.81 -2.76
N ARG A 528 26.01 58.56 -2.98
CA ARG A 528 25.13 59.33 -3.89
C ARG A 528 24.24 60.34 -3.15
N HIS A 529 24.25 60.31 -1.83
CA HIS A 529 23.75 61.34 -0.93
C HIS A 529 24.95 62.03 -0.29
#